data_AF-A0A3M7BJI5-F1
#
_entry.id   AF-A0A3M7BJI5-F1
#
_cell.length_a   1.000
_cell.length_b   1.000
_cell.length_c   1.000
_cell.angle_alpha   90.00
_cell.angle_beta   90.00
_cell.angle_gamma   90.00
#
_symmetry.space_group_name_H-M   'P 1'
#
loop_
_entity.id
_entity.type
_entity.pdbx_description
1 polymer ?
#
loop_
_entity_poly.entity_id
_entity_poly.type
_entity_poly.pdbx_seq_one_letter_code
_entity_poly.pdbx_strand_id
1 'polypeptide(L)'
;MKRKIGALEKVDADLPNLQHKIRIDPPSYRDDFVGQYSQYASLYELFLQSPTTTDDSGIVRLRDLIDFVSHVADCYPKITEGFAGDLRALIERHHATLEPELRDKIVGSLVLLRRKDIIDSQTLLNTLWPLLISTPSKSLRALLYQKIISDIRTANSKTTNHKLNRSMQTTCHNLIASDPASPKGLWSVKLTRELWKRQVWNDAKAVSIMAAAALSEDAKVVTGGVRFFLGGDQEREEAADDESDADEDIDMGKLRHQAVINKKSAKRDRELKAAKAKVKRKEKKKNAPHPLNFSALHLLHDPQGFAEKLFFQHLQPSQPKVKLNLEQKLHVLNLVSRLVGLHKLTLIPLYSYFLKFLTPRQPSVTSFLASLAQATHNLVPPDALEPLIQKTANEF
;
A
#
# COMPACT_ATOMS: atom_id res chain seq x y z
N MET A 1 -22.56 55.36 1.07
CA MET A 1 -23.03 54.08 0.50
C MET A 1 -22.01 53.36 -0.38
N LYS A 2 -21.15 54.02 -1.17
CA LYS A 2 -20.15 53.34 -2.03
C LYS A 2 -19.07 52.51 -1.31
N ARG A 3 -18.69 52.89 -0.08
CA ARG A 3 -17.73 52.10 0.75
C ARG A 3 -18.29 50.80 1.32
N LYS A 4 -19.61 50.66 1.47
CA LYS A 4 -20.25 49.40 1.93
C LYS A 4 -20.44 48.42 0.76
N ILE A 5 -20.66 48.92 -0.45
CA ILE A 5 -20.79 48.10 -1.66
C ILE A 5 -19.43 47.53 -2.07
N GLY A 6 -18.35 48.32 -2.01
CA GLY A 6 -16.98 47.80 -2.21
C GLY A 6 -16.47 46.90 -1.07
N ALA A 7 -17.15 46.85 0.07
CA ALA A 7 -16.90 45.85 1.12
C ALA A 7 -17.63 44.54 0.82
N LEU A 8 -18.84 44.59 0.26
CA LEU A 8 -19.62 43.45 -0.23
C LEU A 8 -19.00 42.80 -1.47
N GLU A 9 -18.45 43.58 -2.41
CA GLU A 9 -17.67 43.05 -3.55
C GLU A 9 -16.29 42.51 -3.15
N LYS A 10 -15.72 43.00 -2.03
CA LYS A 10 -14.53 42.37 -1.41
C LYS A 10 -14.87 41.16 -0.52
N VAL A 11 -16.16 40.81 -0.41
CA VAL A 11 -16.63 39.48 0.02
C VAL A 11 -16.80 38.54 -1.19
N ASP A 12 -16.17 38.83 -2.34
CA ASP A 12 -15.51 37.74 -3.07
C ASP A 12 -14.36 37.25 -2.18
N ALA A 13 -14.75 36.37 -1.27
CA ALA A 13 -14.16 36.17 0.03
C ALA A 13 -12.71 35.71 -0.04
N ASP A 14 -11.86 36.35 0.76
CA ASP A 14 -10.66 35.71 1.27
C ASP A 14 -11.09 34.49 2.11
N LEU A 15 -11.40 33.38 1.42
CA LEU A 15 -11.85 32.12 2.00
C LEU A 15 -10.87 31.65 3.09
N PRO A 16 -9.54 31.76 2.93
CA PRO A 16 -8.58 31.50 4.01
C PRO A 16 -8.81 32.33 5.27
N ASN A 17 -9.06 33.64 5.14
CA ASN A 17 -9.35 34.51 6.28
C ASN A 17 -10.70 34.18 6.94
N LEU A 18 -11.71 33.82 6.13
CA LEU A 18 -12.99 33.34 6.66
C LEU A 18 -12.84 32.01 7.41
N GLN A 19 -12.02 31.07 6.91
CA GLN A 19 -11.69 29.83 7.63
C GLN A 19 -11.08 30.13 9.00
N HIS A 20 -10.11 31.05 9.06
CA HIS A 20 -9.47 31.43 10.32
C HIS A 20 -10.47 32.02 11.31
N LYS A 21 -11.35 32.92 10.86
CA LYS A 21 -12.40 33.53 11.68
C LYS A 21 -13.41 32.52 12.20
N ILE A 22 -13.89 31.62 11.34
CA ILE A 22 -14.81 30.53 11.72
C ILE A 22 -14.18 29.63 12.78
N ARG A 23 -12.89 29.30 12.67
CA ARG A 23 -12.21 28.45 13.65
C ARG A 23 -12.05 29.11 15.02
N ILE A 24 -12.04 30.45 15.08
CA ILE A 24 -11.97 31.20 16.34
C ILE A 24 -13.35 31.30 16.98
N ASP A 25 -14.38 31.63 16.20
CA ASP A 25 -15.74 31.83 16.70
C ASP A 25 -16.82 31.26 15.77
N PRO A 26 -17.07 29.93 15.78
CA PRO A 26 -18.03 29.29 14.88
C PRO A 26 -19.46 29.84 14.97
N PRO A 27 -20.04 30.17 16.15
CA PRO A 27 -21.41 30.67 16.22
C PRO A 27 -21.66 31.96 15.42
N SER A 28 -20.72 32.90 15.47
CA SER A 28 -20.88 34.24 14.89
C SER A 28 -20.80 34.26 13.36
N TYR A 29 -20.11 33.29 12.75
CA TYR A 29 -19.90 33.20 11.30
C TYR A 29 -20.78 32.13 10.64
N ARG A 30 -21.84 31.68 11.31
CA ARG A 30 -22.74 30.63 10.81
C ARG A 30 -23.43 31.02 9.50
N ASP A 31 -23.95 32.24 9.41
CA ASP A 31 -24.71 32.68 8.22
C ASP A 31 -23.79 32.86 7.01
N ASP A 32 -22.57 33.35 7.22
CA ASP A 32 -21.54 33.43 6.19
C ASP A 32 -21.17 32.03 5.67
N PHE A 33 -21.02 31.04 6.56
CA PHE A 33 -20.78 29.66 6.18
C PHE A 33 -21.94 29.07 5.37
N VAL A 34 -23.19 29.29 5.79
CA VAL A 34 -24.38 28.82 5.07
C VAL A 34 -24.46 29.42 3.67
N GLY A 35 -24.13 30.71 3.51
CA GLY A 35 -24.06 31.35 2.20
C GLY A 35 -23.06 30.66 1.26
N GLN A 36 -21.85 30.36 1.76
CA GLN A 36 -20.82 29.65 0.97
C GLN A 36 -21.22 28.19 0.69
N TYR A 37 -21.84 27.51 1.66
CA TYR A 37 -22.31 26.13 1.49
C TYR A 37 -23.45 26.04 0.46
N SER A 38 -24.36 27.03 0.42
CA SER A 38 -25.39 27.11 -0.61
C SER A 38 -24.79 27.30 -2.00
N GLN A 39 -23.75 28.14 -2.14
CA GLN A 39 -23.04 28.30 -3.41
C GLN A 39 -22.36 27.01 -3.86
N TYR A 40 -21.74 26.29 -2.91
CA TYR A 40 -21.18 24.96 -3.16
C TYR A 40 -22.26 23.99 -3.66
N ALA A 41 -23.41 23.91 -2.99
CA ALA A 41 -24.50 23.02 -3.37
C ALA A 41 -25.03 23.30 -4.79
N SER A 42 -25.23 24.57 -5.14
CA SER A 42 -25.65 24.96 -6.49
C SER A 42 -24.62 24.60 -7.56
N LEU A 43 -23.32 24.83 -7.29
CA LEU A 43 -22.25 24.47 -8.22
C LEU A 43 -22.09 22.95 -8.34
N TYR A 44 -22.26 22.23 -7.23
CA TYR A 44 -22.24 20.76 -7.20
C TYR A 44 -23.34 20.16 -8.07
N GLU A 45 -24.58 20.63 -7.94
CA GLU A 45 -25.71 20.17 -8.75
C GLU A 45 -25.49 20.44 -10.24
N LEU A 46 -24.99 21.63 -10.58
CA LEU A 46 -24.64 22.00 -11.95
C LEU A 46 -23.58 21.05 -12.53
N PHE A 47 -22.52 20.77 -11.77
CA PHE A 47 -21.45 19.87 -12.16
C PHE A 47 -21.89 18.41 -12.27
N LEU A 48 -22.85 17.99 -11.44
CA LEU A 48 -23.39 16.64 -11.48
C LEU A 48 -24.15 16.39 -12.78
N GLN A 49 -24.87 17.41 -13.28
CA GLN A 49 -25.64 17.36 -14.53
C GLN A 49 -24.74 17.48 -15.77
N SER A 50 -23.79 18.41 -15.77
CA SER A 50 -22.95 18.71 -16.94
C SER A 50 -21.50 19.06 -16.54
N PRO A 51 -20.60 18.06 -16.39
CA PRO A 51 -19.22 18.28 -15.95
C PRO A 51 -18.34 19.01 -16.97
N THR A 52 -18.77 19.13 -18.24
CA THR A 52 -18.02 19.75 -19.34
C THR A 52 -18.47 21.17 -19.70
N THR A 53 -19.58 21.64 -19.13
CA THR A 53 -20.21 22.92 -19.53
C THR A 53 -19.85 24.08 -18.59
N THR A 54 -19.04 23.82 -17.57
CA THR A 54 -18.66 24.86 -16.60
C THR A 54 -17.39 25.55 -17.05
N ASP A 55 -17.42 26.88 -17.12
CA ASP A 55 -16.26 27.72 -17.41
C ASP A 55 -15.12 27.48 -16.38
N ASP A 56 -13.86 27.66 -16.80
CA ASP A 56 -12.67 27.48 -15.95
C ASP A 56 -12.77 28.22 -14.60
N SER A 57 -13.44 29.38 -14.57
CA SER A 57 -13.69 30.17 -13.36
C SER A 57 -14.62 29.47 -12.36
N GLY A 58 -15.63 28.73 -12.85
CA GLY A 58 -16.54 27.94 -12.02
C GLY A 58 -15.86 26.71 -11.41
N ILE A 59 -14.92 26.10 -12.14
CA ILE A 59 -14.11 24.97 -11.65
C ILE A 59 -13.20 25.41 -10.50
N VAL A 60 -12.51 26.55 -10.69
CA VAL A 60 -11.67 27.17 -9.65
C VAL A 60 -12.48 27.48 -8.40
N ARG A 61 -13.67 28.07 -8.57
CA ARG A 61 -14.54 28.41 -7.45
C ARG A 61 -15.05 27.16 -6.72
N LEU A 62 -15.42 26.10 -7.43
CA LEU A 62 -15.80 24.82 -6.83
C LEU A 62 -14.63 24.21 -6.03
N ARG A 63 -13.41 24.25 -6.58
CA ARG A 63 -12.20 23.76 -5.90
C ARG A 63 -11.94 24.48 -4.58
N ASP A 64 -12.04 25.81 -4.60
CA ASP A 64 -11.79 26.64 -3.43
C ASP A 64 -12.89 26.48 -2.37
N LEU A 65 -14.15 26.31 -2.80
CA LEU A 65 -15.27 26.00 -1.91
C LEU A 65 -15.15 24.60 -1.27
N ILE A 66 -14.75 23.58 -2.03
CA ILE A 66 -14.49 22.23 -1.49
C ILE A 66 -13.38 22.30 -0.43
N ASP A 67 -12.33 23.08 -0.68
CA ASP A 67 -11.27 23.29 0.30
C ASP A 67 -11.78 23.97 1.56
N PHE A 68 -12.53 25.06 1.37
CA PHE A 68 -13.10 25.84 2.45
C PHE A 68 -13.97 24.97 3.36
N VAL A 69 -14.95 24.28 2.78
CA VAL A 69 -15.89 23.44 3.54
C VAL A 69 -15.15 22.31 4.25
N SER A 70 -14.19 21.64 3.61
CA SER A 70 -13.42 20.56 4.27
C SER A 70 -12.58 21.07 5.46
N HIS A 71 -12.08 22.31 5.40
CA HIS A 71 -11.31 22.93 6.49
C HIS A 71 -12.15 23.42 7.67
N VAL A 72 -13.46 23.61 7.52
CA VAL A 72 -14.36 24.04 8.61
C VAL A 72 -15.46 23.02 8.94
N ALA A 73 -15.45 21.84 8.31
CA ALA A 73 -16.49 20.83 8.48
C ALA A 73 -16.67 20.34 9.93
N ASP A 74 -15.60 20.38 10.74
CA ASP A 74 -15.59 20.06 12.17
C ASP A 74 -16.34 21.09 13.03
N CYS A 75 -16.42 22.33 12.56
CA CYS A 75 -17.11 23.42 13.26
C CYS A 75 -18.64 23.35 13.10
N TYR A 76 -19.13 22.75 11.99
CA TYR A 76 -20.56 22.69 11.66
C TYR A 76 -21.04 21.29 11.24
N PRO A 77 -20.94 20.27 12.11
CA PRO A 77 -21.21 18.87 11.76
C PRO A 77 -22.64 18.63 11.25
N LYS A 78 -23.64 19.39 11.73
CA LYS A 78 -25.04 19.25 11.31
C LYS A 78 -25.29 19.73 9.87
N ILE A 79 -24.51 20.70 9.39
CA ILE A 79 -24.72 21.30 8.07
C ILE A 79 -23.93 20.50 7.02
N THR A 80 -22.77 19.97 7.40
CA THR A 80 -21.82 19.28 6.50
C THR A 80 -22.02 17.77 6.44
N GLU A 81 -23.09 17.21 7.01
CA GLU A 81 -23.33 15.76 7.05
C GLU A 81 -23.38 15.14 5.64
N GLY A 82 -24.01 15.83 4.68
CA GLY A 82 -24.10 15.38 3.28
C GLY A 82 -22.82 15.54 2.46
N PHE A 83 -21.93 16.46 2.86
CA PHE A 83 -20.78 16.88 2.06
C PHE A 83 -19.83 15.73 1.70
N ALA A 84 -19.58 14.81 2.64
CA ALA A 84 -18.75 13.63 2.39
C ALA A 84 -19.35 12.71 1.32
N GLY A 85 -20.69 12.54 1.34
CA GLY A 85 -21.44 11.76 0.36
C GLY A 85 -21.41 12.42 -1.02
N ASP A 86 -21.54 13.75 -1.06
CA ASP A 86 -21.53 14.53 -2.30
C ASP A 86 -20.18 14.40 -3.03
N LEU A 87 -19.07 14.57 -2.30
CA LEU A 87 -17.71 14.39 -2.82
C LEU A 87 -17.48 12.96 -3.34
N ARG A 88 -17.99 11.96 -2.62
CA ARG A 88 -17.93 10.56 -3.04
C ARG A 88 -18.69 10.32 -4.34
N ALA A 89 -19.93 10.79 -4.43
CA ALA A 89 -20.75 10.63 -5.63
C ALA A 89 -20.15 11.36 -6.84
N LEU A 90 -19.56 12.55 -6.62
CA LEU A 90 -18.89 13.32 -7.67
C LEU A 90 -17.74 12.54 -8.29
N ILE A 91 -16.87 12.00 -7.44
CA ILE A 91 -15.67 11.31 -7.91
C ILE A 91 -16.02 9.94 -8.50
N GLU A 92 -16.95 9.19 -7.89
CA GLU A 92 -17.36 7.87 -8.42
C GLU A 92 -17.99 7.98 -9.82
N ARG A 93 -18.78 9.03 -10.09
CA ARG A 93 -19.46 9.20 -11.38
C ARG A 93 -18.59 9.84 -12.46
N HIS A 94 -17.76 10.83 -12.10
CA HIS A 94 -17.10 11.71 -13.07
C HIS A 94 -15.56 11.63 -13.04
N HIS A 95 -14.94 10.65 -12.36
CA HIS A 95 -13.46 10.57 -12.24
C HIS A 95 -12.67 10.58 -13.58
N ALA A 96 -13.31 10.23 -14.70
CA ALA A 96 -12.67 10.22 -16.02
C ALA A 96 -12.72 11.59 -16.72
N THR A 97 -13.78 12.37 -16.49
CA THR A 97 -14.08 13.64 -17.18
C THR A 97 -13.61 14.87 -16.40
N LEU A 98 -13.47 14.77 -15.08
CA LEU A 98 -13.04 15.88 -14.22
C LEU A 98 -11.60 16.33 -14.53
N GLU A 99 -11.30 17.60 -14.29
CA GLU A 99 -9.94 18.14 -14.36
C GLU A 99 -9.00 17.45 -13.35
N PRO A 100 -7.71 17.23 -13.67
CA PRO A 100 -6.75 16.63 -12.74
C PRO A 100 -6.66 17.34 -11.38
N GLU A 101 -6.62 18.68 -11.35
CA GLU A 101 -6.49 19.43 -10.10
C GLU A 101 -7.71 19.29 -9.18
N LEU A 102 -8.92 19.32 -9.77
CA LEU A 102 -10.16 19.14 -9.03
C LEU A 102 -10.24 17.73 -8.43
N ARG A 103 -9.80 16.70 -9.17
CA ARG A 103 -9.73 15.31 -8.65
C ARG A 103 -8.79 15.21 -7.45
N ASP A 104 -7.61 15.80 -7.55
CA ASP A 104 -6.63 15.79 -6.47
C ASP A 104 -7.16 16.53 -5.24
N LYS A 105 -7.90 17.63 -5.45
CA LYS A 105 -8.52 18.38 -4.36
C LYS A 105 -9.65 17.61 -3.68
N ILE A 106 -10.51 16.93 -4.43
CA ILE A 106 -11.58 16.09 -3.88
C ILE A 106 -10.99 14.96 -3.03
N VAL A 107 -10.00 14.23 -3.56
CA VAL A 107 -9.32 13.16 -2.82
C VAL A 107 -8.62 13.71 -1.58
N GLY A 108 -7.94 14.85 -1.70
CA GLY A 108 -7.30 15.53 -0.57
C GLY A 108 -8.29 15.92 0.52
N SER A 109 -9.46 16.41 0.13
CA SER A 109 -10.53 16.84 1.04
C SER A 109 -11.16 15.65 1.75
N LEU A 110 -11.42 14.53 1.05
CA LEU A 110 -11.90 13.29 1.68
C LEU A 110 -10.90 12.75 2.73
N VAL A 111 -9.61 12.81 2.44
CA VAL A 111 -8.56 12.43 3.40
C VAL A 111 -8.50 13.39 4.60
N LEU A 112 -8.72 14.69 4.38
CA LEU A 112 -8.80 15.69 5.45
C LEU A 112 -10.00 15.45 6.36
N LEU A 113 -11.17 15.16 5.80
CA LEU A 113 -12.38 14.82 6.55
C LEU A 113 -12.17 13.57 7.41
N ARG A 114 -11.46 12.56 6.90
CA ARG A 114 -11.03 11.41 7.71
C ARG A 114 -10.09 11.83 8.83
N ARG A 115 -9.10 12.70 8.58
CA ARG A 115 -8.15 13.14 9.63
C ARG A 115 -8.85 13.84 10.80
N LYS A 116 -9.99 14.46 10.53
CA LYS A 116 -10.87 15.10 11.51
C LYS A 116 -11.89 14.14 12.14
N ASP A 117 -11.79 12.84 11.86
CA ASP A 117 -12.71 11.78 12.32
C ASP A 117 -14.19 12.02 11.92
N ILE A 118 -14.44 12.80 10.85
CA ILE A 118 -15.80 13.02 10.30
C ILE A 118 -16.23 11.80 9.46
N ILE A 119 -15.27 11.17 8.78
CA ILE A 119 -15.49 9.96 7.97
C ILE A 119 -14.62 8.84 8.56
N ASP A 120 -15.18 7.64 8.68
CA ASP A 120 -14.42 6.45 9.07
C ASP A 120 -13.47 5.98 7.94
N SER A 121 -12.32 5.42 8.32
CA SER A 121 -11.35 4.81 7.41
C SER A 121 -11.99 3.76 6.50
N GLN A 122 -12.98 3.00 6.99
CA GLN A 122 -13.66 2.00 6.16
C GLN A 122 -14.41 2.65 4.98
N THR A 123 -15.12 3.75 5.22
CA THR A 123 -15.87 4.47 4.18
C THR A 123 -14.95 5.13 3.16
N LEU A 124 -13.85 5.75 3.64
CA LEU A 124 -12.84 6.34 2.76
C LEU A 124 -12.23 5.26 1.84
N LEU A 125 -11.76 4.15 2.41
CA LEU A 125 -11.10 3.10 1.64
C LEU A 125 -12.06 2.40 0.66
N ASN A 126 -13.33 2.22 1.03
CA ASN A 126 -14.36 1.69 0.13
C ASN A 126 -14.66 2.61 -1.07
N THR A 127 -14.33 3.89 -0.95
CA THR A 127 -14.45 4.87 -2.04
C THR A 127 -13.19 4.89 -2.91
N LEU A 128 -12.01 4.96 -2.29
CA LEU A 128 -10.74 5.10 -3.00
C LEU A 128 -10.31 3.82 -3.74
N TRP A 129 -10.63 2.64 -3.18
CA TRP A 129 -10.17 1.36 -3.74
C TRP A 129 -10.81 1.02 -5.11
N PRO A 130 -12.15 1.06 -5.29
CA PRO A 130 -12.75 0.88 -6.61
C PRO A 130 -12.25 1.92 -7.61
N LEU A 131 -12.06 3.17 -7.15
CA LEU A 131 -11.60 4.26 -7.99
C LEU A 131 -10.18 4.04 -8.51
N LEU A 132 -9.29 3.48 -7.68
CA LEU A 132 -7.93 3.10 -8.08
C LEU A 132 -7.93 2.09 -9.23
N ILE A 133 -8.90 1.17 -9.21
CA ILE A 133 -9.03 0.09 -10.19
C ILE A 133 -9.66 0.58 -11.50
N SER A 134 -10.67 1.47 -11.43
CA SER A 134 -11.42 1.95 -12.59
C SER A 134 -10.73 3.10 -13.33
N THR A 135 -10.04 3.98 -12.60
CA THR A 135 -9.48 5.21 -13.15
C THR A 135 -8.46 4.94 -14.25
N PRO A 136 -8.49 5.62 -15.42
CA PRO A 136 -7.46 5.49 -16.46
C PRO A 136 -6.19 6.33 -16.21
N SER A 137 -6.32 7.43 -15.46
CA SER A 137 -5.23 8.39 -15.19
C SER A 137 -4.10 7.81 -14.32
N LYS A 138 -2.85 7.99 -14.73
CA LYS A 138 -1.66 7.53 -13.98
C LYS A 138 -1.40 8.37 -12.72
N SER A 139 -1.58 9.69 -12.81
CA SER A 139 -1.36 10.60 -11.67
C SER A 139 -2.34 10.33 -10.54
N LEU A 140 -3.63 10.22 -10.87
CA LEU A 140 -4.66 9.94 -9.89
C LEU A 140 -4.46 8.56 -9.24
N ARG A 141 -4.06 7.53 -10.00
CA ARG A 141 -3.72 6.22 -9.40
C ARG A 141 -2.58 6.32 -8.40
N ALA A 142 -1.53 7.10 -8.70
CA ALA A 142 -0.42 7.30 -7.76
C ALA A 142 -0.87 8.01 -6.48
N LEU A 143 -1.70 9.06 -6.62
CA LEU A 143 -2.26 9.78 -5.48
C LEU A 143 -3.13 8.86 -4.61
N LEU A 144 -4.10 8.15 -5.22
CA LEU A 144 -4.98 7.21 -4.52
C LEU A 144 -4.18 6.14 -3.77
N TYR A 145 -3.20 5.53 -4.44
CA TYR A 145 -2.33 4.52 -3.84
C TYR A 145 -1.59 5.06 -2.61
N GLN A 146 -0.98 6.24 -2.72
CA GLN A 146 -0.29 6.89 -1.61
C GLN A 146 -1.23 7.20 -0.44
N LYS A 147 -2.44 7.72 -0.73
CA LYS A 147 -3.42 8.04 0.31
C LYS A 147 -3.97 6.79 1.01
N ILE A 148 -4.25 5.72 0.27
CA ILE A 148 -4.69 4.42 0.84
C ILE A 148 -3.64 3.87 1.81
N ILE A 149 -2.36 3.82 1.42
CA ILE A 149 -1.29 3.34 2.29
C ILE A 149 -1.15 4.21 3.53
N SER A 150 -1.16 5.54 3.36
CA SER A 150 -1.06 6.47 4.47
C SER A 150 -2.23 6.32 5.45
N ASP A 151 -3.44 6.07 4.93
CA ASP A 151 -4.64 5.86 5.74
C ASP A 151 -4.55 4.61 6.61
N ILE A 152 -4.22 3.47 5.97
CA ILE A 152 -4.06 2.17 6.64
C ILE A 152 -2.95 2.25 7.69
N ARG A 153 -1.81 2.90 7.37
CA ARG A 153 -0.73 3.10 8.33
C ARG A 153 -1.18 3.94 9.53
N THR A 154 -1.88 5.04 9.28
CA THR A 154 -2.37 5.91 10.36
C THR A 154 -3.38 5.17 11.24
N ALA A 155 -4.27 4.38 10.64
CA ALA A 155 -5.25 3.58 11.37
C ALA A 155 -4.60 2.49 12.25
N ASN A 156 -3.42 2.00 11.86
CA ASN A 156 -2.66 0.98 12.59
C ASN A 156 -1.53 1.55 13.47
N SER A 157 -1.39 2.87 13.57
CA SER A 157 -0.25 3.52 14.25
C SER A 157 -0.25 3.36 15.76
N LYS A 158 -1.44 3.38 16.39
CA LYS A 158 -1.60 3.21 17.84
C LYS A 158 -1.81 1.75 18.23
N THR A 159 -2.75 1.10 17.53
CA THR A 159 -3.16 -0.29 17.74
C THR A 159 -3.52 -0.90 16.39
N THR A 160 -3.34 -2.21 16.23
CA THR A 160 -3.71 -2.92 15.01
C THR A 160 -5.23 -2.93 14.83
N ASN A 161 -5.72 -2.27 13.77
CA ASN A 161 -7.15 -2.26 13.45
C ASN A 161 -7.53 -3.51 12.65
N HIS A 162 -7.77 -4.61 13.37
CA HIS A 162 -8.08 -5.91 12.76
C HIS A 162 -9.31 -5.87 11.85
N LYS A 163 -10.35 -5.10 12.18
CA LYS A 163 -11.58 -5.00 11.39
C LYS A 163 -11.30 -4.37 10.02
N LEU A 164 -10.61 -3.23 10.01
CA LEU A 164 -10.23 -2.52 8.80
C LEU A 164 -9.30 -3.37 7.92
N ASN A 165 -8.25 -3.94 8.53
CA ASN A 165 -7.29 -4.77 7.83
C ASN A 165 -7.98 -6.00 7.21
N ARG A 166 -8.82 -6.70 7.97
CA ARG A 166 -9.54 -7.88 7.47
C ARG A 166 -10.51 -7.53 6.34
N SER A 167 -11.18 -6.38 6.42
CA SER A 167 -12.06 -5.89 5.35
C SER A 167 -11.25 -5.67 4.07
N MET A 168 -10.16 -4.90 4.15
CA MET A 168 -9.35 -4.57 2.98
C MET A 168 -8.65 -5.79 2.38
N GLN A 169 -8.08 -6.65 3.22
CA GLN A 169 -7.48 -7.92 2.80
C GLN A 169 -8.50 -8.81 2.06
N THR A 170 -9.75 -8.85 2.53
CA THR A 170 -10.82 -9.60 1.85
C THR A 170 -11.13 -9.00 0.49
N THR A 171 -11.22 -7.67 0.39
CA THR A 171 -11.39 -6.99 -0.90
C THR A 171 -10.24 -7.28 -1.87
N CYS A 172 -8.99 -7.26 -1.38
CA CYS A 172 -7.81 -7.57 -2.19
C CYS A 172 -7.80 -9.03 -2.67
N HIS A 173 -8.14 -9.97 -1.79
CA HIS A 173 -8.24 -11.39 -2.11
C HIS A 173 -9.34 -11.63 -3.15
N ASN A 174 -10.54 -11.07 -2.93
CA ASN A 174 -11.67 -11.22 -3.83
C ASN A 174 -11.37 -10.66 -5.22
N LEU A 175 -10.65 -9.53 -5.31
CA LEU A 175 -10.26 -8.96 -6.61
C LEU A 175 -9.41 -9.92 -7.45
N ILE A 176 -8.51 -10.69 -6.83
CA ILE A 176 -7.68 -11.68 -7.53
C ILE A 176 -8.48 -12.94 -7.81
N ALA A 177 -9.24 -13.42 -6.83
CA ALA A 177 -9.98 -14.67 -6.95
C ALA A 177 -11.15 -14.60 -7.94
N SER A 178 -11.82 -13.45 -8.06
CA SER A 178 -12.97 -13.27 -8.96
C SER A 178 -12.57 -13.19 -10.43
N ASP A 179 -11.39 -12.64 -10.72
CA ASP A 179 -10.92 -12.40 -12.09
C ASP A 179 -9.41 -12.68 -12.20
N PRO A 180 -8.99 -13.95 -12.24
CA PRO A 180 -7.58 -14.35 -12.22
C PRO A 180 -6.79 -13.89 -13.45
N ALA A 181 -7.46 -13.64 -14.58
CA ALA A 181 -6.83 -13.20 -15.83
C ALA A 181 -6.59 -11.68 -15.88
N SER A 182 -7.17 -10.93 -14.94
CA SER A 182 -7.15 -9.48 -15.00
C SER A 182 -5.89 -8.86 -14.39
N PRO A 183 -5.30 -7.87 -15.07
CA PRO A 183 -4.13 -7.15 -14.55
C PRO A 183 -4.47 -6.28 -13.33
N LYS A 184 -5.76 -6.12 -12.99
CA LYS A 184 -6.23 -5.34 -11.84
C LYS A 184 -5.73 -5.92 -10.52
N GLY A 185 -5.54 -7.25 -10.44
CA GLY A 185 -4.97 -7.93 -9.27
C GLY A 185 -3.58 -7.42 -8.88
N LEU A 186 -2.86 -6.77 -9.79
CA LEU A 186 -1.54 -6.18 -9.52
C LEU A 186 -1.60 -5.09 -8.42
N TRP A 187 -2.72 -4.39 -8.28
CA TRP A 187 -2.90 -3.40 -7.21
C TRP A 187 -2.99 -4.07 -5.83
N SER A 188 -3.68 -5.21 -5.72
CA SER A 188 -3.70 -6.03 -4.49
C SER A 188 -2.29 -6.50 -4.12
N VAL A 189 -1.51 -6.97 -5.11
CA VAL A 189 -0.12 -7.40 -4.92
C VAL A 189 0.74 -6.24 -4.42
N LYS A 190 0.68 -5.07 -5.07
CA LYS A 190 1.46 -3.89 -4.68
C LYS A 190 1.12 -3.44 -3.27
N LEU A 191 -0.18 -3.31 -2.95
CA LEU A 191 -0.63 -2.89 -1.63
C LEU A 191 -0.16 -3.87 -0.54
N THR A 192 -0.36 -5.17 -0.76
CA THR A 192 0.03 -6.21 0.20
C THR A 192 1.54 -6.23 0.42
N ARG A 193 2.34 -6.13 -0.65
CA ARG A 193 3.80 -6.06 -0.56
C ARG A 193 4.27 -4.84 0.23
N GLU A 194 3.71 -3.67 -0.05
CA GLU A 194 4.09 -2.43 0.65
C GLU A 194 3.73 -2.48 2.15
N LEU A 195 2.55 -3.01 2.50
CA LEU A 195 2.12 -3.15 3.88
C LEU A 195 2.87 -4.25 4.63
N TRP A 196 3.35 -5.29 3.93
CA TRP A 196 4.25 -6.31 4.47
C TRP A 196 5.62 -5.74 4.83
N LYS A 197 6.25 -5.01 3.90
CA LYS A 197 7.52 -4.31 4.15
C LYS A 197 7.44 -3.45 5.41
N ARG A 198 6.37 -2.68 5.54
CA ARG A 198 6.11 -1.75 6.65
C ARG A 198 5.60 -2.40 7.94
N GLN A 199 5.59 -3.73 8.06
CA GLN A 199 5.12 -4.43 9.27
C GLN A 199 3.65 -4.19 9.66
N VAL A 200 2.82 -3.68 8.74
CA VAL A 200 1.41 -3.40 9.03
C VAL A 200 0.57 -4.66 8.84
N TRP A 201 0.84 -5.40 7.75
CA TRP A 201 0.19 -6.68 7.45
C TRP A 201 1.25 -7.79 7.52
N ASN A 202 1.29 -8.51 8.64
CA ASN A 202 2.23 -9.59 8.92
C ASN A 202 1.52 -10.90 9.29
N ASP A 203 0.30 -11.09 8.77
CA ASP A 203 -0.58 -12.19 9.12
C ASP A 203 -0.72 -13.23 7.99
N ALA A 204 -1.28 -14.40 8.34
CA ALA A 204 -1.55 -15.47 7.37
C ALA A 204 -2.50 -15.03 6.25
N LYS A 205 -3.37 -14.04 6.49
CA LYS A 205 -4.30 -13.54 5.48
C LYS A 205 -3.60 -12.70 4.41
N ALA A 206 -2.62 -11.86 4.76
CA ALA A 206 -1.77 -11.20 3.78
C ALA A 206 -1.02 -12.22 2.90
N VAL A 207 -0.50 -13.29 3.51
CA VAL A 207 0.15 -14.39 2.79
C VAL A 207 -0.84 -15.11 1.86
N SER A 208 -2.09 -15.32 2.28
CA SER A 208 -3.11 -15.93 1.43
C SER A 208 -3.43 -15.12 0.17
N ILE A 209 -3.41 -13.78 0.26
CA ILE A 209 -3.58 -12.90 -0.91
C ILE A 209 -2.45 -13.10 -1.91
N MET A 210 -1.21 -13.19 -1.40
CA MET A 210 -0.03 -13.36 -2.25
C MET A 210 0.06 -14.78 -2.83
N ALA A 211 -0.41 -15.79 -2.10
CA ALA A 211 -0.58 -17.15 -2.63
C ALA A 211 -1.61 -17.19 -3.76
N ALA A 212 -2.76 -16.53 -3.59
CA ALA A 212 -3.76 -16.39 -4.66
C ALA A 212 -3.19 -15.64 -5.87
N ALA A 213 -2.40 -14.58 -5.66
CA ALA A 213 -1.72 -13.85 -6.74
C ALA A 213 -0.72 -14.72 -7.49
N ALA A 214 0.04 -15.57 -6.78
CA ALA A 214 0.99 -16.49 -7.39
C ALA A 214 0.32 -17.57 -8.25
N LEU A 215 -0.96 -17.88 -8.00
CA LEU A 215 -1.79 -18.83 -8.76
C LEU A 215 -2.70 -18.15 -9.82
N SER A 216 -2.53 -16.86 -10.07
CA SER A 216 -3.33 -16.09 -11.02
C SER A 216 -3.06 -16.50 -12.47
N GLU A 217 -3.89 -16.05 -13.41
CA GLU A 217 -3.73 -16.27 -14.85
C GLU A 217 -3.05 -15.09 -15.59
N ASP A 218 -2.74 -13.99 -14.89
CA ASP A 218 -1.92 -12.89 -15.43
C ASP A 218 -0.44 -13.02 -15.05
N ALA A 219 0.45 -12.96 -16.04
CA ALA A 219 1.90 -13.07 -15.86
C ALA A 219 2.46 -12.01 -14.87
N LYS A 220 1.93 -10.79 -14.87
CA LYS A 220 2.42 -9.73 -13.97
C LYS A 220 1.99 -9.97 -12.52
N VAL A 221 0.75 -10.41 -12.31
CA VAL A 221 0.23 -10.76 -10.98
C VAL A 221 0.98 -11.97 -10.41
N VAL A 222 1.17 -13.02 -11.21
CA VAL A 222 1.96 -14.21 -10.83
C VAL A 222 3.38 -13.83 -10.45
N THR A 223 4.06 -13.05 -11.29
CA THR A 223 5.44 -12.59 -11.01
C THR A 223 5.49 -11.79 -9.71
N GLY A 224 4.49 -10.94 -9.45
CA GLY A 224 4.39 -10.16 -8.23
C GLY A 224 4.20 -11.02 -6.97
N GLY A 225 3.33 -12.04 -7.05
CA GLY A 225 3.12 -13.02 -5.97
C GLY A 225 4.38 -13.85 -5.69
N VAL A 226 5.02 -14.38 -6.73
CA VAL A 226 6.23 -15.22 -6.60
C VAL A 226 7.40 -14.41 -6.03
N ARG A 227 7.64 -13.19 -6.53
CA ARG A 227 8.73 -12.33 -6.02
C ARG A 227 8.53 -11.94 -4.56
N PHE A 228 7.30 -11.79 -4.12
CA PHE A 228 7.01 -11.55 -2.71
C PHE A 228 7.48 -12.71 -1.82
N PHE A 229 7.26 -13.97 -2.20
CA PHE A 229 7.75 -15.09 -1.40
C PHE A 229 9.26 -15.29 -1.47
N LEU A 230 9.91 -14.91 -2.58
CA LEU A 230 11.35 -15.05 -2.74
C LEU A 230 12.15 -13.95 -2.03
N GLY A 231 11.66 -12.70 -2.05
CA GLY A 231 12.40 -11.53 -1.57
C GLY A 231 11.61 -10.57 -0.67
N GLY A 232 10.33 -10.81 -0.41
CA GLY A 232 9.51 -9.92 0.42
C GLY A 232 9.96 -9.86 1.87
N ASP A 233 10.61 -10.92 2.38
CA ASP A 233 11.20 -10.95 3.72
C ASP A 233 12.52 -10.16 3.79
N GLN A 234 13.37 -10.27 2.77
CA GLN A 234 14.60 -9.47 2.66
C GLN A 234 14.29 -7.98 2.54
N GLU A 235 13.35 -7.60 1.66
CA GLU A 235 12.94 -6.20 1.52
C GLU A 235 12.28 -5.63 2.80
N ARG A 236 11.73 -6.51 3.63
CA ARG A 236 11.17 -6.18 4.94
C ARG A 236 12.28 -5.92 5.96
N GLU A 237 13.30 -6.77 5.98
CA GLU A 237 14.47 -6.59 6.85
C GLU A 237 15.20 -5.30 6.50
N GLU A 238 15.49 -5.06 5.22
CA GLU A 238 16.10 -3.83 4.72
C GLU A 238 15.29 -2.57 5.11
N ALA A 239 13.96 -2.60 4.96
CA ALA A 239 13.11 -1.47 5.33
C ALA A 239 13.06 -1.20 6.84
N ALA A 240 13.22 -2.23 7.67
CA ALA A 240 13.26 -2.08 9.12
C ALA A 240 14.58 -1.41 9.58
N ASP A 241 15.68 -1.73 8.90
CA ASP A 241 16.99 -1.11 9.16
C ASP A 241 16.99 0.36 8.71
N ASP A 242 16.42 0.68 7.55
CA ASP A 242 16.30 2.06 7.04
C ASP A 242 15.45 2.97 7.96
N GLU A 243 14.32 2.49 8.49
CA GLU A 243 13.51 3.25 9.46
C GLU A 243 14.27 3.51 10.77
N SER A 244 15.23 2.66 11.13
CA SER A 244 16.05 2.84 12.31
C SER A 244 17.15 3.91 12.13
N ASP A 245 17.57 4.16 10.89
CA ASP A 245 18.61 5.13 10.52
C ASP A 245 18.07 6.47 10.02
N ALA A 246 16.79 6.55 9.63
CA ALA A 246 16.13 7.80 9.24
C ALA A 246 15.80 8.76 10.41
N ASP A 247 15.83 8.27 11.66
CA ASP A 247 15.82 9.14 12.85
C ASP A 247 17.23 9.72 13.03
N GLU A 248 17.42 10.96 12.55
CA GLU A 248 18.62 11.82 12.62
C GLU A 248 19.69 11.29 13.59
N ASP A 249 20.88 11.03 13.07
CA ASP A 249 22.07 10.71 13.85
C ASP A 249 22.30 11.84 14.88
N ILE A 250 21.81 11.62 16.11
CA ILE A 250 21.93 12.59 17.19
C ILE A 250 23.42 12.65 17.54
N ASP A 251 24.12 13.62 16.96
CA ASP A 251 25.53 13.87 17.23
C ASP A 251 25.71 14.33 18.68
N MET A 252 25.87 13.33 19.54
CA MET A 252 26.16 13.49 20.97
C MET A 252 27.42 14.32 21.22
N GLY A 253 28.35 14.39 20.24
CA GLY A 253 29.55 15.22 20.28
C GLY A 253 29.21 16.71 20.16
N LYS A 254 28.42 17.09 19.16
CA LYS A 254 27.95 18.49 18.99
C LYS A 254 27.10 18.98 20.16
N LEU A 255 26.19 18.14 20.66
CA LEU A 255 25.34 18.48 21.81
C LEU A 255 26.14 18.66 23.11
N ARG A 256 27.19 17.85 23.34
CA ARG A 256 28.10 18.01 24.49
C ARG A 256 28.96 19.25 24.35
N HIS A 257 29.50 19.51 23.16
CA HIS A 257 30.34 20.68 22.90
C HIS A 257 29.58 22.00 23.07
N GLN A 258 28.34 22.08 22.57
CA GLN A 258 27.47 23.24 22.77
C GLN A 258 27.06 23.46 24.23
N ALA A 259 26.94 22.40 25.03
CA ALA A 259 26.65 22.50 26.46
C ALA A 259 27.87 22.90 27.33
N VAL A 260 29.08 22.78 26.77
CA VAL A 260 30.33 23.26 27.40
C VAL A 260 30.60 24.72 27.04
N ILE A 261 30.34 25.12 25.79
CA ILE A 261 30.56 26.50 25.32
C ILE A 261 29.53 27.48 25.91
N ASN A 262 28.26 27.09 26.01
CA ASN A 262 27.22 27.93 26.58
C ASN A 262 26.92 27.52 28.02
N LYS A 263 26.89 28.49 28.96
CA LYS A 263 26.60 28.29 30.40
C LYS A 263 25.45 27.29 30.62
N LYS A 264 25.64 26.36 31.56
CA LYS A 264 24.68 25.30 31.92
C LYS A 264 23.30 25.90 32.25
N SER A 265 22.28 25.54 31.46
CA SER A 265 20.87 25.87 31.70
C SER A 265 20.06 24.59 31.94
N ALA A 266 19.10 24.63 32.86
CA ALA A 266 18.24 23.49 33.20
C ALA A 266 17.46 22.91 32.00
N LYS A 267 17.13 23.76 31.01
CA LYS A 267 16.47 23.34 29.76
C LYS A 267 17.38 22.45 28.91
N ARG A 268 18.67 22.81 28.80
CA ARG A 268 19.66 22.07 28.01
C ARG A 268 20.08 20.75 28.66
N ASP A 269 20.10 20.68 29.99
CA ASP A 269 20.33 19.42 30.69
C ASP A 269 19.17 18.42 30.47
N ARG A 270 17.91 18.91 30.38
CA ARG A 270 16.76 18.09 29.97
C ARG A 270 16.88 17.62 28.52
N GLU A 271 17.31 18.47 27.60
CA GLU A 271 17.56 18.11 26.19
C GLU A 271 18.66 17.04 26.07
N LEU A 272 19.77 17.19 26.79
CA LEU A 272 20.87 16.21 26.82
C LEU A 272 20.44 14.87 27.44
N LYS A 273 19.62 14.88 28.49
CA LYS A 273 19.04 13.66 29.08
C LYS A 273 18.05 12.98 28.14
N ALA A 274 17.20 13.74 27.45
CA ALA A 274 16.27 13.23 26.45
C ALA A 274 17.02 12.62 25.25
N ALA A 275 18.08 13.28 24.77
CA ALA A 275 18.97 12.75 23.72
C ALA A 275 19.67 11.46 24.16
N LYS A 276 20.25 11.41 25.36
CA LYS A 276 20.85 10.18 25.91
C LYS A 276 19.84 9.04 26.07
N ALA A 277 18.60 9.34 26.49
CA ALA A 277 17.55 8.36 26.61
C ALA A 277 17.11 7.82 25.24
N LYS A 278 17.03 8.67 24.21
CA LYS A 278 16.78 8.26 22.82
C LYS A 278 17.89 7.35 22.30
N VAL A 279 19.17 7.71 22.47
CA VAL A 279 20.31 6.89 22.06
C VAL A 279 20.31 5.54 22.76
N LYS A 280 20.15 5.51 24.09
CA LYS A 280 20.05 4.23 24.84
C LYS A 280 18.85 3.37 24.41
N ARG A 281 17.73 3.98 24.04
CA ARG A 281 16.56 3.27 23.50
C ARG A 281 16.84 2.72 22.09
N LYS A 282 17.61 3.43 21.27
CA LYS A 282 18.08 2.98 19.95
C LYS A 282 19.06 1.81 20.08
N GLU A 283 20.06 1.92 20.96
CA GLU A 283 21.01 0.83 21.24
C GLU A 283 20.31 -0.42 21.80
N LYS A 284 19.33 -0.25 22.70
CA LYS A 284 18.52 -1.37 23.21
C LYS A 284 17.64 -2.01 22.13
N LYS A 285 17.15 -1.24 21.14
CA LYS A 285 16.41 -1.78 19.99
C LYS A 285 17.32 -2.50 19.01
N LYS A 286 18.54 -1.98 18.79
CA LYS A 286 19.56 -2.60 17.93
C LYS A 286 20.10 -3.91 18.51
N ASN A 287 20.22 -3.98 19.84
CA ASN A 287 20.64 -5.18 20.57
C ASN A 287 19.46 -6.05 21.04
N ALA A 288 18.22 -5.64 20.78
CA ALA A 288 17.09 -6.53 21.03
C ALA A 288 17.16 -7.63 19.98
N PRO A 289 17.02 -8.92 20.36
CA PRO A 289 16.82 -9.96 19.37
C PRO A 289 15.65 -9.53 18.50
N HIS A 290 15.86 -9.51 17.17
CA HIS A 290 14.76 -9.22 16.25
C HIS A 290 13.59 -10.13 16.64
N PRO A 291 12.35 -9.60 16.71
CA PRO A 291 11.18 -10.45 16.89
C PRO A 291 11.31 -11.59 15.88
N LEU A 292 11.07 -12.82 16.31
CA LEU A 292 11.05 -14.00 15.43
C LEU A 292 10.02 -13.75 14.34
N ASN A 293 10.46 -13.10 13.27
CA ASN A 293 9.65 -12.71 12.15
C ASN A 293 9.48 -13.97 11.34
N PHE A 294 8.34 -14.63 11.49
CA PHE A 294 8.02 -15.77 10.64
C PHE A 294 8.08 -15.31 9.18
N SER A 295 8.92 -16.00 8.41
CA SER A 295 8.94 -15.86 6.96
C SER A 295 7.54 -16.03 6.40
N ALA A 296 7.22 -15.30 5.32
CA ALA A 296 5.96 -15.48 4.60
C ALA A 296 5.70 -16.95 4.25
N LEU A 297 6.77 -17.74 4.03
CA LEU A 297 6.69 -19.18 3.74
C LEU A 297 6.18 -20.01 4.92
N HIS A 298 6.43 -19.62 6.16
CA HIS A 298 5.96 -20.32 7.36
C HIS A 298 4.49 -20.00 7.69
N LEU A 299 3.98 -18.88 7.19
CA LEU A 299 2.61 -18.41 7.41
C LEU A 299 1.61 -18.96 6.37
N LEU A 300 2.08 -19.83 5.46
CA LEU A 300 1.24 -20.55 4.52
C LEU A 300 0.37 -21.60 5.23
N HIS A 301 -0.93 -21.63 4.91
CA HIS A 301 -1.86 -22.59 5.49
C HIS A 301 -1.72 -24.01 4.93
N ASP A 302 -1.48 -24.13 3.62
CA ASP A 302 -1.32 -25.42 2.92
C ASP A 302 -0.11 -25.33 1.96
N PRO A 303 1.11 -25.54 2.47
CA PRO A 303 2.33 -25.44 1.65
C PRO A 303 2.43 -26.55 0.59
N GLN A 304 1.94 -27.76 0.87
CA GLN A 304 1.94 -28.89 -0.07
C GLN A 304 1.05 -28.60 -1.28
N GLY A 305 -0.24 -28.30 -1.04
CA GLY A 305 -1.19 -28.03 -2.12
C GLY A 305 -0.84 -26.78 -2.91
N PHE A 306 -0.21 -25.78 -2.27
CA PHE A 306 0.29 -24.59 -2.95
C PHE A 306 1.45 -24.92 -3.91
N ALA A 307 2.44 -25.69 -3.48
CA ALA A 307 3.58 -26.09 -4.30
C ALA A 307 3.15 -26.95 -5.51
N GLU A 308 2.23 -27.91 -5.30
CA GLU A 308 1.67 -28.73 -6.36
C GLU A 308 0.94 -27.88 -7.41
N LYS A 309 0.05 -26.97 -6.96
CA LYS A 309 -0.69 -26.08 -7.87
C LYS A 309 0.24 -25.19 -8.68
N LEU A 310 1.26 -24.58 -8.06
CA LEU A 310 2.26 -23.78 -8.77
C LEU A 310 3.00 -24.59 -9.84
N PHE A 311 3.41 -25.81 -9.49
CA PHE A 311 4.14 -26.69 -10.41
C PHE A 311 3.27 -27.09 -11.61
N PHE A 312 2.08 -27.63 -11.38
CA PHE A 312 1.20 -28.09 -12.45
C PHE A 312 0.59 -26.95 -13.27
N GLN A 313 0.32 -25.79 -12.67
CA GLN A 313 -0.30 -24.66 -13.39
C GLN A 313 0.70 -23.86 -14.22
N HIS A 314 1.94 -23.69 -13.75
CA HIS A 314 2.90 -22.76 -14.38
C HIS A 314 4.15 -23.43 -14.98
N LEU A 315 4.63 -24.55 -14.42
CA LEU A 315 5.85 -25.22 -14.89
C LEU A 315 5.54 -26.38 -15.85
N GLN A 316 4.58 -27.23 -15.50
CA GLN A 316 4.14 -28.36 -16.32
C GLN A 316 2.62 -28.34 -16.60
N PRO A 317 2.10 -27.29 -17.26
CA PRO A 317 0.69 -27.21 -17.58
C PRO A 317 0.28 -28.26 -18.62
N SER A 318 -0.78 -29.01 -18.33
CA SER A 318 -1.47 -29.85 -19.33
C SER A 318 -2.08 -28.98 -20.45
N GLN A 319 -2.49 -27.75 -20.12
CA GLN A 319 -2.88 -26.70 -21.08
C GLN A 319 -2.34 -25.33 -20.59
N PRO A 320 -1.50 -24.63 -21.37
CA PRO A 320 -0.87 -23.40 -20.91
C PRO A 320 -1.86 -22.23 -20.93
N LYS A 321 -2.46 -21.94 -19.76
CA LYS A 321 -3.31 -20.75 -19.58
C LYS A 321 -2.51 -19.44 -19.56
N VAL A 322 -1.25 -19.50 -19.10
CA VAL A 322 -0.33 -18.35 -18.98
C VAL A 322 0.96 -18.67 -19.70
N LYS A 323 1.41 -17.77 -20.59
CA LYS A 323 2.74 -17.87 -21.21
C LYS A 323 3.76 -17.11 -20.37
N LEU A 324 4.47 -17.83 -19.51
CA LEU A 324 5.59 -17.29 -18.73
C LEU A 324 6.89 -17.37 -19.54
N ASN A 325 7.71 -16.33 -19.46
CA ASN A 325 9.07 -16.35 -20.02
C ASN A 325 10.00 -17.26 -19.17
N LEU A 326 11.20 -17.54 -19.66
CA LEU A 326 12.14 -18.44 -18.97
C LEU A 326 12.50 -17.93 -17.56
N GLU A 327 12.75 -16.63 -17.40
CA GLU A 327 13.08 -16.02 -16.11
C GLU A 327 11.94 -16.14 -15.08
N GLN A 328 10.69 -15.91 -15.51
CA GLN A 328 9.50 -16.07 -14.68
C GLN A 328 9.31 -17.53 -14.28
N LYS A 329 9.53 -18.47 -15.20
CA LYS A 329 9.52 -19.91 -14.89
C LYS A 329 10.59 -20.26 -13.87
N LEU A 330 11.80 -19.70 -13.99
CA LEU A 330 12.86 -19.89 -13.01
C LEU A 330 12.49 -19.33 -11.63
N HIS A 331 11.83 -18.18 -11.56
CA HIS A 331 11.32 -17.66 -10.29
C HIS A 331 10.27 -18.60 -9.66
N VAL A 332 9.33 -19.11 -10.44
CA VAL A 332 8.33 -20.09 -9.96
C VAL A 332 9.04 -21.37 -9.48
N LEU A 333 10.01 -21.87 -10.25
CA LEU A 333 10.78 -23.06 -9.92
C LEU A 333 11.57 -22.89 -8.61
N ASN A 334 12.22 -21.76 -8.43
CA ASN A 334 12.94 -21.43 -7.20
C ASN A 334 11.99 -21.40 -5.99
N LEU A 335 10.80 -20.79 -6.14
CA LEU A 335 9.79 -20.78 -5.08
C LEU A 335 9.31 -22.19 -4.71
N VAL A 336 8.95 -23.00 -5.70
CA VAL A 336 8.52 -24.39 -5.49
C VAL A 336 9.63 -25.19 -4.81
N SER A 337 10.87 -25.04 -5.27
CA SER A 337 12.02 -25.76 -4.73
C SER A 337 12.30 -25.37 -3.27
N ARG A 338 12.22 -24.08 -2.95
CA ARG A 338 12.36 -23.58 -1.58
C ARG A 338 11.24 -24.07 -0.65
N LEU A 339 10.00 -24.13 -1.14
CA LEU A 339 8.87 -24.71 -0.39
C LEU A 339 9.09 -26.19 -0.11
N VAL A 340 9.53 -26.94 -1.11
CA VAL A 340 9.82 -28.38 -0.99
C VAL A 340 10.90 -28.64 0.05
N GLY A 341 12.03 -27.92 -0.02
CA GLY A 341 13.12 -28.07 0.94
C GLY A 341 12.73 -27.64 2.36
N LEU A 342 12.06 -26.49 2.51
CA LEU A 342 11.73 -25.91 3.81
C LEU A 342 10.69 -26.75 4.57
N HIS A 343 9.61 -27.14 3.90
CA HIS A 343 8.50 -27.88 4.50
C HIS A 343 8.61 -29.40 4.32
N LYS A 344 9.71 -29.90 3.72
CA LYS A 344 9.95 -31.32 3.39
C LYS A 344 8.79 -31.94 2.61
N LEU A 345 8.33 -31.23 1.58
CA LEU A 345 7.16 -31.60 0.76
C LEU A 345 7.49 -32.73 -0.21
N THR A 346 6.51 -33.55 -0.56
CA THR A 346 6.72 -34.64 -1.53
C THR A 346 6.15 -34.24 -2.90
N LEU A 347 7.03 -33.91 -3.86
CA LEU A 347 6.63 -33.55 -5.22
C LEU A 347 7.49 -34.30 -6.27
N ILE A 348 7.22 -35.60 -6.44
CA ILE A 348 8.01 -36.48 -7.32
C ILE A 348 8.12 -35.97 -8.78
N PRO A 349 7.06 -35.43 -9.41
CA PRO A 349 7.14 -34.93 -10.80
C PRO A 349 8.16 -33.80 -11.00
N LEU A 350 8.53 -33.07 -9.94
CA LEU A 350 9.53 -32.00 -10.00
C LEU A 350 10.91 -32.53 -10.43
N TYR A 351 11.31 -33.71 -9.96
CA TYR A 351 12.60 -34.32 -10.28
C TYR A 351 12.66 -34.75 -11.75
N SER A 352 11.56 -35.32 -12.27
CA SER A 352 11.44 -35.62 -13.70
C SER A 352 11.45 -34.35 -14.57
N TYR A 353 10.95 -33.23 -14.04
CA TYR A 353 11.03 -31.93 -14.71
C TYR A 353 12.49 -31.44 -14.80
N PHE A 354 13.26 -31.50 -13.70
CA PHE A 354 14.68 -31.12 -13.71
C PHE A 354 15.49 -31.91 -14.74
N LEU A 355 15.25 -33.22 -14.89
CA LEU A 355 15.94 -34.05 -15.88
C LEU A 355 15.89 -33.46 -17.30
N LYS A 356 14.82 -32.76 -17.69
CA LYS A 356 14.71 -32.16 -19.03
C LYS A 356 15.63 -30.97 -19.24
N PHE A 357 15.94 -30.22 -18.17
CA PHE A 357 16.68 -28.95 -18.23
C PHE A 357 18.13 -29.04 -17.77
N LEU A 358 18.57 -30.19 -17.25
CA LEU A 358 19.97 -30.45 -16.90
C LEU A 358 20.81 -30.76 -18.15
N THR A 359 21.00 -29.79 -19.03
CA THR A 359 21.96 -29.88 -20.15
C THR A 359 22.84 -28.63 -20.19
N PRO A 360 24.13 -28.70 -20.55
CA PRO A 360 25.04 -27.54 -20.49
C PRO A 360 24.66 -26.41 -21.44
N ARG A 361 23.95 -26.74 -22.53
CA ARG A 361 23.46 -25.78 -23.51
C ARG A 361 22.21 -25.02 -23.04
N GLN A 362 21.58 -25.46 -21.95
CA GLN A 362 20.38 -24.83 -21.43
C GLN A 362 20.72 -23.45 -20.82
N PRO A 363 20.00 -22.37 -21.20
CA PRO A 363 20.21 -21.07 -20.57
C PRO A 363 19.89 -21.11 -19.07
N SER A 364 20.74 -20.47 -18.27
CA SER A 364 20.61 -20.39 -16.80
C SER A 364 20.59 -21.75 -16.08
N VAL A 365 21.32 -22.75 -16.61
CA VAL A 365 21.36 -24.09 -16.01
C VAL A 365 21.84 -24.12 -14.56
N THR A 366 22.71 -23.18 -14.16
CA THR A 366 23.14 -22.99 -12.76
C THR A 366 21.96 -22.70 -11.83
N SER A 367 20.94 -21.98 -12.29
CA SER A 367 19.73 -21.72 -11.51
C SER A 367 18.86 -22.97 -11.36
N PHE A 368 18.80 -23.84 -12.38
CA PHE A 368 18.14 -25.14 -12.28
C PHE A 368 18.86 -26.06 -11.29
N LEU A 369 20.19 -26.14 -11.35
CA LEU A 369 21.01 -26.92 -10.42
C LEU A 369 20.87 -26.44 -8.97
N ALA A 370 20.91 -25.12 -8.75
CA ALA A 370 20.69 -24.54 -7.43
C ALA A 370 19.28 -24.82 -6.89
N SER A 371 18.26 -24.72 -7.74
CA SER A 371 16.88 -25.05 -7.37
C SER A 371 16.73 -26.54 -7.05
N LEU A 372 17.37 -27.42 -7.82
CA LEU A 372 17.38 -28.85 -7.54
C LEU A 372 17.98 -29.14 -6.16
N ALA A 373 19.15 -28.57 -5.86
CA ALA A 373 19.80 -28.75 -4.56
C ALA A 373 18.95 -28.22 -3.38
N GLN A 374 18.14 -27.19 -3.59
CA GLN A 374 17.20 -26.70 -2.57
C GLN A 374 15.99 -27.61 -2.39
N ALA A 375 15.54 -28.28 -3.45
CA ALA A 375 14.38 -29.18 -3.43
C ALA A 375 14.71 -30.58 -2.88
N THR A 376 15.97 -30.90 -2.57
CA THR A 376 16.34 -32.21 -2.01
C THR A 376 16.28 -32.20 -0.48
N HIS A 377 15.71 -33.26 0.09
CA HIS A 377 15.68 -33.49 1.53
C HIS A 377 15.62 -34.98 1.83
N ASN A 378 15.82 -35.35 3.10
CA ASN A 378 15.97 -36.73 3.56
C ASN A 378 14.75 -37.65 3.35
N LEU A 379 13.62 -37.12 2.86
CA LEU A 379 12.38 -37.88 2.62
C LEU A 379 12.09 -38.07 1.12
N VAL A 380 12.97 -37.58 0.26
CA VAL A 380 12.86 -37.78 -1.19
C VAL A 380 13.38 -39.19 -1.52
N PRO A 381 12.64 -40.02 -2.28
CA PRO A 381 13.11 -41.34 -2.68
C PRO A 381 14.44 -41.26 -3.46
N PRO A 382 15.47 -42.06 -3.09
CA PRO A 382 16.74 -42.11 -3.80
C PRO A 382 16.57 -42.40 -5.30
N ASP A 383 15.62 -43.28 -5.66
CA ASP A 383 15.30 -43.65 -7.04
C ASP A 383 14.93 -42.44 -7.93
N ALA A 384 14.38 -41.37 -7.34
CA ALA A 384 14.06 -40.14 -8.05
C ALA A 384 15.29 -39.23 -8.24
N LEU A 385 16.30 -39.34 -7.37
CA LEU A 385 17.51 -38.52 -7.36
C LEU A 385 18.67 -39.15 -8.13
N GLU A 386 18.79 -40.47 -8.14
CA GLU A 386 19.87 -41.19 -8.81
C GLU A 386 19.99 -40.83 -10.31
N PRO A 387 18.89 -40.80 -11.11
CA PRO A 387 18.96 -40.37 -12.51
C PRO A 387 19.43 -38.92 -12.68
N LEU A 388 19.09 -38.05 -11.73
CA LEU A 388 19.51 -36.64 -11.75
C LEU A 388 21.01 -36.52 -11.49
N ILE A 389 21.53 -37.22 -10.49
CA ILE A 389 22.96 -37.22 -10.16
C ILE A 389 23.77 -37.80 -11.33
N GLN A 390 23.34 -38.94 -11.87
CA GLN A 390 24.01 -39.56 -13.02
C GLN A 390 24.01 -38.64 -14.25
N LYS A 391 22.87 -37.98 -14.53
CA LYS A 391 22.80 -37.01 -15.62
C LYS A 391 23.73 -35.81 -15.39
N THR A 392 23.81 -35.33 -14.16
CA THR A 392 24.69 -34.21 -13.82
C THR A 392 26.16 -34.58 -14.02
N ALA A 393 26.58 -35.77 -13.56
CA ALA A 393 27.95 -36.25 -13.70
C ALA A 393 28.38 -36.58 -15.14
N ASN A 394 27.42 -36.92 -16.01
CA ASN A 394 27.71 -37.25 -17.41
C ASN A 394 27.74 -36.01 -18.32
N GLU A 395 26.96 -34.99 -18.00
CA GLU A 395 26.77 -33.80 -18.85
C GLU A 395 27.60 -32.59 -18.40
N PHE A 396 27.97 -32.50 -17.11
CA PHE A 396 28.81 -31.44 -16.53
C PHE A 396 30.10 -32.02 -15.96
#